data_AF-A0A5D4MIQ2-F1
#
_entry.id   AF-A0A5D4MIQ2-F1
#
_cell.length_a   1.000
_cell.length_b   1.000
_cell.length_c   1.000
_cell.angle_alpha   90.00
_cell.angle_beta   90.00
_cell.angle_gamma   90.00
#
_symmetry.space_group_name_H-M   'P 1'
#
loop_
_entity.id
_entity.type
_entity.pdbx_description
1 polymer ?
#
loop_
_entity_poly.entity_id
_entity_poly.type
_entity_poly.pdbx_seq_one_letter_code
_entity_poly.pdbx_strand_id
1 'polypeptide(L)' 'MAWKVLIVSTVRDTLRGKLIDVKPDHVVMNVGDETFFVRTCQIVSVMPD' A
#
# COMPACT_ATOMS: atom_id res chain seq x y z
N MET A 1 -16.68 5.31 8.17
CA MET A 1 -15.67 4.27 7.88
C MET A 1 -14.32 4.97 7.85
N ALA A 2 -13.43 4.68 8.81
CA ALA A 2 -12.12 5.32 8.87
C ALA A 2 -11.15 4.59 7.92
N TRP A 3 -10.33 5.35 7.20
CA TRP A 3 -9.28 4.80 6.34
C TRP A 3 -8.25 4.05 7.18
N LYS A 4 -7.85 2.85 6.75
CA LYS A 4 -6.78 2.09 7.42
C LYS A 4 -5.43 2.55 6.87
N VAL A 5 -4.56 3.00 7.78
CA VAL A 5 -3.15 3.21 7.47
C VAL A 5 -2.46 1.86 7.55
N LEU A 6 -1.64 1.57 6.54
CA LEU A 6 -0.90 0.32 6.42
C LEU A 6 0.56 0.61 6.16
N ILE A 7 1.40 -0.33 6.58
CA ILE A 7 2.80 -0.44 6.19
C ILE A 7 2.88 -1.58 5.17
N VAL A 8 3.27 -1.25 3.94
CA VAL A 8 3.46 -2.20 2.85
C VAL A 8 4.94 -2.23 2.49
N SER A 9 5.59 -3.34 2.81
CA SER A 9 6.97 -3.58 2.38
C SER A 9 6.98 -4.23 1.01
N THR A 10 7.78 -3.67 0.12
CA THR A 10 8.04 -4.20 -1.21
C THR A 10 9.46 -4.75 -1.29
N VAL A 11 9.81 -5.41 -2.40
CA VAL A 11 11.19 -5.87 -2.63
C VAL A 11 12.23 -4.75 -2.75
N ARG A 12 11.82 -3.49 -2.87
CA ARG A 12 12.72 -2.33 -3.00
C ARG A 12 12.70 -1.43 -1.77
N ASP A 13 11.51 -1.13 -1.26
CA ASP A 13 11.30 -0.15 -0.19
C ASP A 13 9.98 -0.40 0.57
N THR A 14 9.70 0.36 1.62
CA THR A 14 8.49 0.30 2.43
C THR A 14 7.65 1.57 2.29
N LEU A 15 6.37 1.40 2.01
CA LEU A 15 5.39 2.46 1.89
C LEU A 15 4.49 2.47 3.14
N ARG A 16 4.30 3.63 3.75
CA ARG A 16 3.37 3.83 4.87
C ARG A 16 2.31 4.82 4.45
N GLY A 17 1.07 4.38 4.37
CA GLY A 17 0.01 5.20 3.80
C GLY A 17 -1.39 4.63 3.95
N LYS A 18 -2.38 5.41 3.51
CA LYS A 18 -3.78 5.01 3.53
C LYS A 18 -4.06 4.04 2.39
N LEU A 19 -4.67 2.90 2.68
CA LEU A 19 -5.18 2.00 1.65
C LEU A 19 -6.40 2.65 1.00
N ILE A 20 -6.37 2.84 -0.31
CA ILE A 20 -7.46 3.47 -1.08
C ILE A 20 -8.32 2.40 -1.74
N ASP A 21 -7.70 1.45 -2.44
CA ASP A 21 -8.39 0.38 -3.15
C ASP A 21 -7.48 -0.85 -3.32
N VAL A 22 -8.07 -2.01 -3.59
CA VAL A 22 -7.38 -3.27 -3.85
C VAL A 22 -7.91 -3.88 -5.14
N LYS A 23 -7.01 -4.08 -6.11
CA LYS A 23 -7.27 -4.83 -7.33
C LYS A 23 -6.54 -6.18 -7.27
N PRO A 24 -6.91 -7.16 -8.10
CA PRO A 24 -6.26 -8.47 -8.10
C PRO A 24 -4.73 -8.41 -8.32
N ASP A 25 -4.26 -7.45 -9.12
CA ASP A 25 -2.86 -7.35 -9.53
C ASP A 25 -2.06 -6.22 -8.84
N HIS A 26 -2.74 -5.32 -8.12
CA HIS A 26 -2.12 -4.21 -7.39
C HIS A 26 -3.00 -3.64 -6.27
N VAL A 27 -2.37 -2.95 -5.33
CA VAL A 27 -3.04 -2.09 -4.34
C VAL A 27 -2.80 -0.63 -4.66
N VAL A 28 -3.79 0.22 -4.35
CA VAL A 28 -3.69 1.67 -4.48
C VAL A 28 -3.55 2.26 -3.09
N MET A 29 -2.46 3.00 -2.87
CA MET A 29 -2.15 3.63 -1.60
C MET A 29 -1.95 5.12 -1.78
N ASN A 30 -2.35 5.90 -0.77
CA ASN A 30 -2.00 7.31 -0.68
C ASN A 30 -0.94 7.51 0.41
N VAL A 31 0.21 8.05 0.01
CA VAL A 31 1.37 8.32 0.86
C VAL A 31 1.63 9.83 0.79
N GLY A 32 1.22 10.56 1.85
CA GLY A 32 1.22 12.03 1.83
C GLY A 32 0.16 12.56 0.88
N ASP A 33 0.61 13.23 -0.19
CA ASP A 33 -0.22 13.76 -1.28
C ASP A 33 -0.09 12.96 -2.58
N GLU A 34 0.73 11.90 -2.59
CA GLU A 34 1.02 11.07 -3.75
C GLU A 34 0.24 9.75 -3.74
N THR A 35 -0.15 9.30 -4.94
CA THR A 35 -0.84 8.01 -5.13
C THR A 35 0.12 6.98 -5.72
N PHE A 36 0.26 5.86 -5.02
CA PHE A 36 1.12 4.73 -5.40
C PHE A 36 0.28 3.54 -5.83
N PHE A 37 0.72 2.90 -6.92
CA PHE A 37 0.18 1.64 -7.42
C PHE A 37 1.21 0.54 -7.18
N VAL A 38 0.99 -0.28 -6.15
CA VAL A 38 1.94 -1.32 -5.74
C VAL A 38 1.48 -2.65 -6.31
N ARG A 39 2.27 -3.21 -7.24
CA ARG A 39 1.97 -4.53 -7.83
C ARG A 39 2.02 -5.61 -6.76
N THR A 40 1.02 -6.49 -6.71
CA THR A 40 0.94 -7.57 -5.72
C THR A 40 2.20 -8.45 -5.72
N CYS A 41 2.76 -8.74 -6.90
CA CYS A 41 3.99 -9.53 -7.05
C CYS A 41 5.27 -8.86 -6.51
N GLN A 42 5.22 -7.58 -6.14
CA GLN A 42 6.33 -6.85 -5.52
C GLN A 42 6.15 -6.71 -4.01
N ILE A 43 4.99 -7.08 -3.46
CA ILE A 43 4.69 -6.99 -2.03
C ILE A 43 5.35 -8.15 -1.31
N VAL A 44 6.11 -7.82 -0.26
CA VAL A 44 6.73 -8.79 0.67
C VAL A 44 5.83 -8.97 1.89
N SER A 45 5.28 -7.88 2.44
CA SER A 45 4.37 -7.94 3.59
C SER A 45 3.42 -6.74 3.63
N VAL A 46 2.31 -6.92 4.35
CA VAL A 46 1.33 -5.87 4.66
C VAL A 46 1.03 -5.96 6.14
N MET A 47 1.24 -4.86 6.87
CA MET A 47 1.00 -4.76 8.31
C MET A 47 0.07 -3.58 8.62
N PRO A 48 -0.78 -3.68 9.66
CA PRO A 48 -1.45 -2.51 10.20
C PRO A 48 -0.41 -1.54 10.78
N ASP A 49 -0.69 -0.25 10.65
CA ASP A 49 0.03 0.82 11.33
C ASP A 49 -0.59 1.16 12.70
#